data_AF-A0A370KRL7-F1
#
_entry.id   AF-A0A370KRL7-F1
#
_cell.length_a   1.000
_cell.length_b   1.000
_cell.length_c   1.000
_cell.angle_alpha   90.00
_cell.angle_beta   90.00
_cell.angle_gamma   90.00
#
_symmetry.space_group_name_H-M   'P 1'
#
loop_
_entity.id
_entity.type
_entity.pdbx_description
1 polymer ?
#
loop_
_entity_poly.entity_id
_entity_poly.type
_entity_poly.pdbx_seq_one_letter_code
_entity_poly.pdbx_strand_id
1 'polypeptide(L)'
;MIAILNVFRNDDGQFEITDQRGKLVEGPFDTNAAAWKALDRLDNEGSRTAKPKTNKKVLWGKPEAQKSKKGRRKAKRQKELQDRQMMANAGKAVGWVRSIAAVKFDPAGERAYRDHKLGTFGAASDVKRIDPAAYLAEKAARGER
;
A
#
# COMPACT_ATOMS: atom_id res chain seq x y z
N MET A 1 -36.98 -9.27 20.01
CA MET A 1 -38.31 -9.02 19.42
C MET A 1 -38.06 -8.58 17.99
N ILE A 2 -38.50 -9.35 17.00
CA ILE A 2 -38.28 -9.04 15.58
C ILE A 2 -39.49 -8.21 15.13
N ALA A 3 -39.27 -6.94 14.77
CA ALA A 3 -40.30 -6.10 14.17
C ALA A 3 -40.22 -6.28 12.66
N ILE A 4 -41.35 -6.61 12.01
CA ILE A 4 -41.42 -6.81 10.57
C ILE A 4 -41.96 -5.52 9.95
N LEU A 5 -41.16 -4.89 9.10
CA LEU A 5 -41.49 -3.64 8.41
C LEU A 5 -41.74 -3.94 6.93
N ASN A 6 -42.77 -3.33 6.36
CA ASN A 6 -43.19 -3.51 4.97
C ASN A 6 -43.00 -2.20 4.19
N VAL A 7 -42.55 -2.31 2.94
CA VAL A 7 -42.52 -1.19 1.99
C VAL A 7 -43.78 -1.25 1.13
N PHE A 8 -44.60 -0.21 1.18
CA PHE A 8 -45.84 -0.10 0.40
C PHE A 8 -45.76 1.08 -0.57
N ARG A 9 -46.48 0.99 -1.69
CA ARG A 9 -46.56 2.06 -2.70
C ARG A 9 -47.94 2.71 -2.61
N ASN A 10 -47.96 4.02 -2.34
CA ASN A 10 -49.18 4.81 -2.24
C ASN A 10 -49.77 5.13 -3.62
N ASP A 11 -51.02 5.59 -3.62
CA ASP A 11 -51.77 5.96 -4.83
C ASP A 11 -51.10 7.12 -5.60
N ASP A 12 -50.34 7.96 -4.91
CA ASP A 12 -49.52 9.04 -5.48
C ASP A 12 -48.20 8.56 -6.12
N GLY A 13 -47.96 7.24 -6.13
CA GLY A 13 -46.78 6.62 -6.71
C GLY A 13 -45.52 6.65 -5.84
N GLN A 14 -45.59 7.25 -4.65
CA GLN A 14 -44.52 7.30 -3.64
C GLN A 14 -44.50 6.02 -2.79
N PHE A 15 -43.37 5.76 -2.13
CA PHE A 15 -43.14 4.57 -1.32
C PHE A 15 -43.06 4.93 0.16
N GLU A 16 -43.77 4.20 1.01
CA GLU A 16 -43.78 4.41 2.46
C GLU A 16 -43.38 3.13 3.20
N ILE A 17 -42.76 3.29 4.37
CA ILE A 17 -42.41 2.17 5.24
C ILE A 17 -43.45 2.11 6.36
N THR A 18 -44.16 0.98 6.44
CA THR A 18 -45.20 0.73 7.44
C THR A 18 -44.85 -0.46 8.32
N ASP A 19 -45.28 -0.41 9.58
CA ASP A 19 -45.24 -1.55 10.49
C ASP A 19 -46.37 -2.54 10.15
N GLN A 20 -46.31 -3.79 10.64
CA GLN A 20 -47.35 -4.81 10.42
C GLN A 20 -48.76 -4.36 10.81
N ARG A 21 -48.87 -3.34 11.66
CA ARG A 21 -50.12 -2.74 12.14
C ARG A 21 -50.62 -1.60 11.24
N GLY A 22 -50.00 -1.37 10.08
CA GLY A 22 -50.35 -0.30 9.15
C GLY A 22 -49.97 1.10 9.65
N LYS A 23 -49.10 1.19 10.66
CA LYS A 23 -48.63 2.48 11.19
C LYS A 23 -47.45 2.96 10.35
N LEU A 24 -47.51 4.20 9.87
CA LEU A 24 -46.41 4.85 9.15
C LEU A 24 -45.19 5.01 10.06
N VAL A 25 -44.04 4.50 9.62
CA VAL A 25 -42.78 4.54 10.36
C VAL A 25 -41.84 5.59 9.76
N GLU A 26 -41.66 5.59 8.44
CA GLU A 26 -40.83 6.57 7.74
C GLU A 26 -41.51 6.97 6.42
N GLY A 27 -41.45 8.28 6.13
CA GLY A 27 -42.32 8.98 5.19
C GLY A 27 -42.02 8.76 3.70
N PRO A 28 -42.77 9.46 2.82
CA PRO A 28 -42.88 9.10 1.42
C PRO A 28 -41.56 9.31 0.67
N PHE A 29 -41.07 8.22 0.11
CA PHE A 29 -39.90 8.18 -0.74
C PHE A 29 -40.35 8.22 -2.20
N ASP A 30 -39.73 9.08 -2.99
CA ASP A 30 -40.02 9.17 -4.43
C ASP A 30 -39.60 7.92 -5.21
N THR A 31 -38.74 7.07 -4.64
CA THR A 31 -38.22 5.87 -5.29
C THR A 31 -38.23 4.65 -4.37
N ASN A 32 -38.51 3.48 -4.97
CA ASN A 32 -38.48 2.20 -4.26
C ASN A 32 -37.10 1.97 -3.60
N ALA A 33 -36.03 2.31 -4.32
CA ALA A 33 -34.66 2.17 -3.84
C ALA A 33 -34.39 3.03 -2.58
N ALA A 34 -34.95 4.23 -2.50
CA ALA A 34 -34.83 5.08 -1.32
C ALA A 34 -35.57 4.48 -0.12
N ALA A 35 -36.74 3.89 -0.33
CA ALA A 35 -37.49 3.18 0.72
C ALA A 35 -36.73 1.94 1.23
N TRP A 36 -36.18 1.10 0.34
CA TRP A 36 -35.35 -0.05 0.77
C TRP A 36 -34.09 0.38 1.52
N LYS A 37 -33.45 1.48 1.10
CA LYS A 37 -32.27 2.02 1.79
C LYS A 37 -32.61 2.57 3.18
N ALA A 38 -33.79 3.17 3.34
CA ALA A 38 -34.27 3.63 4.63
C ALA A 38 -34.63 2.45 5.55
N LEU A 39 -35.27 1.42 5.00
CA LEU A 39 -35.53 0.17 5.73
C LEU A 39 -34.24 -0.50 6.22
N ASP A 40 -33.23 -0.63 5.36
CA ASP A 40 -31.92 -1.19 5.74
C ASP A 40 -31.23 -0.34 6.82
N ARG A 41 -31.46 0.98 6.84
CA ARG A 41 -30.96 1.84 7.91
C ARG A 41 -31.65 1.55 9.23
N LEU A 42 -33.00 1.46 9.24
CA LEU A 42 -33.79 1.18 10.44
C LEU A 42 -33.44 -0.19 11.06
N ASP A 43 -33.30 -1.22 10.22
CA ASP A 43 -32.90 -2.57 10.67
C ASP A 43 -31.48 -2.57 11.27
N ASN A 44 -30.56 -1.84 10.64
CA ASN A 44 -29.20 -1.73 11.11
C ASN A 44 -29.01 -0.82 12.34
N GLU A 45 -29.85 0.19 12.56
CA GLU A 45 -29.74 1.15 13.68
C GLU A 45 -29.95 0.47 15.04
N GLY A 46 -30.86 -0.51 15.13
CA GLY A 46 -31.05 -1.31 16.35
C GLY A 46 -29.93 -2.32 16.62
N SER A 47 -29.23 -2.77 15.57
CA SER A 47 -28.20 -3.81 15.64
C SER A 47 -26.77 -3.25 15.82
N ARG A 48 -26.54 -1.97 15.47
CA ARG A 48 -25.23 -1.36 15.52
C ARG A 48 -24.96 -0.71 16.87
N THR A 49 -24.25 -1.44 17.74
CA THR A 49 -23.42 -0.78 18.76
C THR A 49 -22.58 0.31 18.10
N ALA A 50 -22.53 1.51 18.68
CA ALA A 50 -21.74 2.64 18.19
C ALA A 50 -20.24 2.28 18.24
N LYS A 51 -19.79 1.48 17.27
CA LYS A 51 -18.39 1.08 17.18
C LYS A 51 -17.64 2.29 16.64
N PRO A 52 -16.64 2.82 17.37
CA PRO A 52 -15.77 3.82 16.80
C PRO A 52 -15.21 3.27 15.49
N LYS A 53 -15.12 4.11 14.45
CA LYS A 53 -14.47 3.75 13.18
C LYS A 53 -13.00 3.41 13.49
N THR A 54 -12.76 2.16 13.85
CA THR A 54 -11.42 1.67 14.14
C THR A 54 -10.69 1.61 12.80
N ASN A 55 -9.59 2.37 12.69
CA ASN A 55 -8.59 2.18 11.65
C ASN A 55 -7.96 0.80 11.83
N LYS A 56 -8.69 -0.26 11.46
CA LYS A 56 -8.18 -1.62 11.50
C LYS A 56 -7.01 -1.69 10.55
N LYS A 57 -5.87 -2.18 11.06
CA LYS A 57 -4.73 -2.52 10.21
C LYS A 57 -5.20 -3.64 9.29
N VAL A 58 -5.32 -3.34 8.01
CA VAL A 58 -5.56 -4.37 7.02
C VAL A 58 -4.31 -5.25 6.91
N LEU A 59 -4.48 -6.53 6.58
CA LEU A 59 -3.42 -7.56 6.63
C LEU A 59 -2.19 -7.22 5.76
N TRP A 60 -2.36 -6.29 4.81
CA TRP A 60 -1.31 -5.75 3.94
C TRP A 60 -0.51 -4.60 4.57
N GLY A 61 -0.60 -4.44 5.89
CA GLY A 61 0.14 -3.43 6.65
C GLY A 61 -0.58 -2.08 6.71
N LYS A 62 -0.36 -1.35 7.82
CA LYS A 62 -0.67 0.08 7.86
C LYS A 62 0.14 0.74 6.73
N PRO A 63 -0.44 1.59 5.86
CA PRO A 63 0.39 2.54 5.15
C PRO A 63 1.17 3.29 6.23
N GLU A 64 2.51 3.17 6.22
CA GLU A 64 3.34 3.92 7.15
C GLU A 64 2.91 5.38 7.01
N ALA A 65 2.38 5.96 8.10
CA ALA A 65 2.04 7.37 8.12
C ALA A 65 3.30 8.10 7.68
N GLN A 66 3.22 8.81 6.54
CA GLN A 66 4.39 9.44 5.95
C GLN A 66 5.05 10.30 7.02
N LYS A 67 6.25 9.89 7.45
CA LYS A 67 6.99 10.58 8.50
C LYS A 67 7.09 12.05 8.09
N SER A 68 6.61 12.95 8.95
CA SER A 68 6.67 14.37 8.69
C SER A 68 8.11 14.77 8.30
N LYS A 69 8.27 15.83 7.49
CA LYS A 69 9.59 16.31 7.05
C LYS A 69 10.56 16.51 8.23
N LYS A 70 10.04 16.95 9.40
CA LYS A 70 10.78 17.06 10.65
C LYS A 70 11.16 15.69 11.25
N GLY A 71 10.25 14.72 11.26
CA GLY A 71 10.52 13.35 11.72
C GLY A 71 11.60 12.64 10.91
N ARG A 72 11.60 12.79 9.57
CA ARG A 72 12.64 12.24 8.69
C ARG A 72 14.02 12.84 8.97
N ARG A 73 14.09 14.16 9.17
CA ARG A 73 15.34 14.85 9.54
C ARG A 73 15.88 14.40 10.90
N LYS A 74 15.01 14.24 11.91
CA LYS A 74 15.40 13.75 13.24
C LYS A 74 15.92 12.31 13.19
N ALA A 75 15.25 11.43 12.44
CA ALA A 75 15.69 10.04 12.26
C ALA A 75 17.05 9.96 11.54
N LYS A 76 17.27 10.78 10.50
CA LYS A 76 18.57 10.85 9.81
C LYS A 76 19.69 11.25 10.77
N ARG A 77 19.48 12.32 11.56
CA ARG A 77 20.45 12.80 12.54
C ARG A 77 20.76 11.77 13.63
N GLN A 78 19.75 11.01 14.08
CA GLN A 78 19.95 9.93 15.05
C GLN A 78 20.77 8.77 14.45
N LYS A 79 20.52 8.42 13.19
CA LYS A 79 21.31 7.39 12.49
C LYS A 79 22.78 7.83 12.36
N GLU A 80 23.03 9.06 11.91
CA GLU A 80 24.40 9.60 11.81
C GLU A 80 25.13 9.63 13.16
N LEU A 81 24.43 9.95 14.26
CA LEU A 81 25.00 9.90 15.60
C LEU A 81 25.35 8.47 16.03
N GLN A 82 24.47 7.51 15.75
CA GLN A 82 24.73 6.09 16.03
C GLN A 82 25.89 5.56 15.20
N ASP A 83 25.94 5.88 13.90
CA ASP A 83 27.04 5.49 13.01
C ASP A 83 28.38 6.07 13.51
N ARG A 84 28.39 7.34 13.93
CA ARG A 84 29.59 7.98 14.49
C ARG A 84 30.04 7.34 15.81
N GLN A 85 29.10 7.01 16.70
CA GLN A 85 29.40 6.30 17.95
C GLN A 85 29.91 4.88 17.68
N MET A 86 29.32 4.19 16.71
CA MET A 86 29.74 2.86 16.30
C MET A 86 31.17 2.87 15.76
N MET A 87 31.53 3.85 14.92
CA MET A 87 32.91 4.03 14.44
C MET A 87 33.89 4.31 15.58
N ALA A 88 33.53 5.19 16.52
CA ALA A 88 34.37 5.48 17.68
C ALA A 88 34.55 4.25 18.58
N ASN A 89 33.51 3.43 18.76
CA ASN A 89 33.55 2.20 19.56
C ASN A 89 34.29 1.07 18.85
N ALA A 90 34.15 0.92 17.53
CA ALA A 90 34.99 0.04 16.73
C ALA A 90 36.47 0.45 16.84
N GLY A 91 36.72 1.77 16.87
CA GLY A 91 37.99 2.41 17.18
C GLY A 91 38.54 2.15 18.59
N LYS A 92 37.73 1.58 19.49
CA LYS A 92 38.09 1.18 20.87
C LYS A 92 37.99 -0.33 21.12
N ALA A 93 37.45 -1.10 20.18
CA ALA A 93 37.31 -2.54 20.33
C ALA A 93 38.68 -3.24 20.38
N VAL A 94 38.75 -4.39 21.05
CA VAL A 94 39.97 -5.21 21.09
C VAL A 94 40.31 -5.69 19.67
N GLY A 95 41.60 -5.77 19.34
CA GLY A 95 42.10 -6.01 17.96
C GLY A 95 41.46 -7.21 17.25
N TRP A 96 41.16 -8.31 17.96
CA TRP A 96 40.51 -9.49 17.39
C TRP A 96 39.04 -9.27 17.01
N VAL A 97 38.32 -8.36 17.69
CA VAL A 97 36.93 -7.99 17.35
C VAL A 97 36.90 -7.11 16.10
N ARG A 98 37.91 -6.25 15.94
CA ARG A 98 38.03 -5.39 14.74
C ARG A 98 38.33 -6.20 13.49
N SER A 99 39.21 -7.19 13.57
CA SER A 99 39.54 -8.04 12.43
C SER A 99 38.33 -8.87 11.98
N ILE A 100 37.54 -9.41 12.90
CA ILE A 100 36.29 -10.12 12.55
C ILE A 100 35.25 -9.19 11.91
N ALA A 101 35.11 -7.97 12.44
CA ALA A 101 34.18 -6.97 11.89
C ALA A 101 34.63 -6.49 10.50
N ALA A 102 35.92 -6.30 10.27
CA ALA A 102 36.47 -5.93 8.95
C ALA A 102 36.21 -7.03 7.92
N VAL A 103 36.35 -8.30 8.28
CA VAL A 103 36.03 -9.43 7.38
C VAL A 103 34.55 -9.45 6.98
N LYS A 104 33.63 -9.06 7.89
CA LYS A 104 32.18 -9.07 7.62
C LYS A 104 31.62 -7.76 7.04
N PHE A 105 32.33 -6.65 7.18
CA PHE A 105 31.85 -5.31 6.83
C PHE A 105 32.94 -4.50 6.11
N ASP A 106 33.56 -5.12 5.10
CA ASP A 106 34.40 -4.41 4.14
C ASP A 106 33.61 -4.16 2.83
N PRO A 107 32.93 -3.00 2.69
CA PRO A 107 32.22 -2.68 1.46
C PRO A 107 33.16 -2.51 0.25
N ALA A 108 34.46 -2.32 0.45
CA ALA A 108 35.45 -2.33 -0.63
C ALA A 108 35.83 -3.76 -1.02
N GLY A 109 36.01 -4.65 -0.04
CA GLY A 109 36.27 -6.08 -0.23
C GLY A 109 35.11 -6.82 -0.89
N GLU A 110 33.86 -6.54 -0.51
CA GLU A 110 32.70 -7.09 -1.23
C GLU A 110 32.60 -6.55 -2.66
N ARG A 111 32.97 -5.29 -2.91
CA ARG A 111 33.00 -4.72 -4.26
C ARG A 111 34.09 -5.39 -5.10
N ALA A 112 35.30 -5.56 -4.56
CA ALA A 112 36.38 -6.27 -5.22
C ALA A 112 36.04 -7.75 -5.50
N TYR A 113 35.38 -8.43 -4.55
CA TYR A 113 34.91 -9.81 -4.76
C TYR A 113 33.81 -9.90 -5.82
N ARG A 114 32.85 -8.96 -5.82
CA ARG A 114 31.83 -8.87 -6.87
C ARG A 114 32.44 -8.57 -8.23
N ASP A 115 33.37 -7.62 -8.32
CA ASP A 115 34.08 -7.28 -9.56
C ASP A 115 34.94 -8.45 -10.04
N HIS A 116 35.58 -9.20 -9.14
CA HIS A 116 36.32 -10.42 -9.49
C HIS A 116 35.41 -11.58 -9.93
N LYS A 117 34.23 -11.74 -9.31
CA LYS A 117 33.27 -12.80 -9.64
C LYS A 117 32.47 -12.52 -10.90
N LEU A 118 32.11 -11.27 -11.13
CA LEU A 118 31.32 -10.83 -12.30
C LEU A 118 32.23 -10.44 -13.47
N GLY A 119 33.53 -10.28 -13.22
CA GLY A 119 34.46 -9.62 -14.12
C GLY A 119 34.24 -8.12 -14.10
N THR A 120 35.27 -7.35 -14.46
CA THR A 120 35.06 -5.96 -14.87
C THR A 120 34.21 -6.02 -16.13
N PHE A 121 32.93 -5.64 -16.03
CA PHE A 121 32.13 -5.40 -17.23
C PHE A 121 32.94 -4.41 -18.07
N GLY A 122 33.38 -4.84 -19.25
CA GLY A 122 34.09 -3.97 -20.19
C GLY A 122 33.28 -2.71 -20.45
N ALA A 123 33.90 -1.69 -21.06
CA ALA A 123 33.18 -0.49 -21.46
C ALA A 123 31.85 -0.88 -22.12
N ALA A 124 30.74 -0.31 -21.65
CA ALA A 124 29.42 -0.61 -22.18
C ALA A 124 29.48 -0.49 -23.71
N SER A 125 29.13 -1.57 -24.42
CA SER A 125 29.17 -1.59 -25.88
C SER A 125 28.36 -0.42 -26.43
N ASP A 126 28.85 0.24 -27.49
CA ASP A 126 28.15 1.35 -28.11
C ASP A 126 26.69 0.97 -28.42
N VAL A 127 25.77 1.77 -27.89
CA VAL A 127 24.33 1.59 -28.13
C VAL A 127 24.06 1.94 -29.59
N LYS A 128 23.98 0.90 -30.45
CA LYS A 128 23.54 1.07 -31.84
C LYS A 128 22.08 1.50 -31.84
N ARG A 129 21.81 2.73 -32.32
CA ARG A 129 20.45 3.14 -32.65
C ARG A 129 20.02 2.43 -33.92
N ILE A 130 19.07 1.52 -33.76
CA ILE A 130 18.46 0.81 -34.87
C ILE A 130 17.23 1.60 -35.32
N ASP A 131 17.13 1.89 -36.61
CA ASP A 131 15.89 2.36 -37.21
C ASP A 131 14.94 1.15 -37.34
N PRO A 132 13.76 1.17 -36.68
CA PRO A 132 12.82 0.05 -36.72
C PRO A 132 12.36 -0.31 -38.14
N ALA A 133 12.32 0.64 -39.07
CA ALA A 133 11.92 0.36 -40.45
C ALA A 133 12.98 -0.45 -41.20
N ALA A 134 14.26 -0.09 -41.04
CA ALA A 134 15.37 -0.83 -41.62
C ALA A 134 15.48 -2.25 -41.06
N TYR A 135 15.27 -2.40 -39.75
CA TYR A 135 15.29 -3.71 -39.08
C TYR A 135 14.15 -4.63 -39.55
N LEU A 136 12.94 -4.11 -39.73
CA LEU A 136 11.81 -4.90 -40.24
C LEU A 136 12.00 -5.31 -41.69
N ALA A 137 12.57 -4.44 -42.53
CA ALA A 137 12.91 -4.77 -43.91
C ALA A 137 13.97 -5.87 -43.99
N GLU A 138 15.03 -5.78 -43.18
CA GLU A 138 16.07 -6.80 -43.11
C GLU A 138 15.54 -8.13 -42.55
N LYS A 139 14.70 -8.09 -41.51
CA LYS A 139 14.06 -9.27 -40.92
C LYS A 139 13.12 -9.97 -41.92
N ALA A 140 12.36 -9.20 -42.69
CA ALA A 140 11.51 -9.72 -43.76
C ALA A 140 12.33 -10.35 -44.89
N ALA A 141 13.46 -9.76 -45.26
CA ALA A 141 14.39 -10.33 -46.25
C ALA A 141 15.07 -11.62 -45.76
N ARG A 142 15.29 -11.76 -44.45
CA ARG A 142 15.84 -12.97 -43.81
C ARG A 142 14.81 -14.10 -43.64
N GLY A 143 13.53 -13.83 -43.90
CA GLY A 143 12.45 -14.82 -43.82
C GLY A 143 12.01 -15.16 -42.39
N GLU A 144 12.44 -14.38 -41.40
CA GLU A 144 12.09 -14.59 -39.99
C GLU A 144 10.78 -13.85 -39.69
N ARG A 145 9.64 -14.54 -39.78
CA ARG A 145 8.35 -14.02 -39.30
C ARG A 145 8.32 -14.05 -37.77
#